data_AF-A0A137NW48-F1
#
_entry.id   AF-A0A137NW48-F1
#
_cell.length_a   1.000
_cell.length_b   1.000
_cell.length_c   1.000
_cell.angle_alpha   90.00
_cell.angle_beta   90.00
_cell.angle_gamma   90.00
#
_symmetry.space_group_name_H-M   'P 1'
#
loop_
_entity.id
_entity.type
_entity.pdbx_description
1 polymer ?
#
loop_
_entity_poly.entity_id
_entity_poly.type
_entity_poly.pdbx_seq_one_letter_code
_entity_poly.pdbx_strand_id
1 'polypeptide(L)'
;MSSKIEKLKSVNKRNLFGSSDLSKQSDMGIKIEMNSPKTENFVTESKPSKKSKLNDLHYKCLRKYLKEDILIGYTEAMEKLQEETDIKCSYSTIRKAIIKLREEINTNSTNLDPSAVKDRSFNDRTKLKDLHIDESELSSSESELKDDVKPRIQGSKLQKLHIECLKKYLREDASIGCYKAKTKLKQDTGLEASAYTIRKSLSLLKKETDQNSIEISDSDLETKVKCIAIEQGFKIKELHIECLKRYLKENNSIRASEAKNRLFIDTGLEVTAQVIRNTLVEIKEQKCLKKYLKENSLIEPTEAKNRLQEETGLKRSTKTIQKALINLREEMDSERINLDTSTTENNRLSDRFKLKDLHLESLKKYLKEDMFIGPTEAKSKFKEETGLDISVSTVSTALTKLRKEMGLDYDNLAPAVAKKSANTQTKLKGLYLSCLKKYLHGDNYTGPTEANYKNKEQVSLVISLSTFSNTMRNLRKEMDLEHADLKSTEAKGVANTRSKLNTSHLEFLKNILKEDVLIGPTEAKGRLKEEFSLEVSYSTVRDAIIKIKKELVSE
;
A
#
# COMPACT_ATOMS: atom_id res chain seq x y z
N MET A 1 16.43 77.89 5.54
CA MET A 1 16.66 76.99 4.38
C MET A 1 15.94 75.68 4.67
N SER A 2 14.64 75.63 4.34
CA SER A 2 13.72 74.57 4.74
C SER A 2 13.05 73.91 3.53
N SER A 3 13.08 72.57 3.55
CA SER A 3 12.17 71.58 2.97
C SER A 3 11.53 71.79 1.59
N LYS A 4 11.80 70.85 0.68
CA LYS A 4 10.83 70.37 -0.31
C LYS A 4 10.90 68.84 -0.40
N ILE A 5 9.81 68.19 0.05
CA ILE A 5 9.49 66.78 -0.12
C ILE A 5 8.48 66.72 -1.28
N GLU A 6 8.79 65.94 -2.31
CA GLU A 6 7.95 65.76 -3.50
C GLU A 6 7.22 64.40 -3.42
N LYS A 7 5.89 64.44 -3.58
CA LYS A 7 4.97 63.30 -3.59
C LYS A 7 4.80 62.78 -5.02
N LEU A 8 4.94 61.47 -5.23
CA LEU A 8 4.44 60.80 -6.44
C LEU A 8 3.24 59.90 -6.09
N LYS A 9 2.10 60.22 -6.71
CA LYS A 9 0.89 59.38 -6.87
C LYS A 9 0.78 59.04 -8.36
N SER A 10 0.58 57.76 -8.70
CA SER A 10 0.06 57.31 -9.99
C SER A 10 -0.73 56.02 -9.75
N VAL A 11 -2.06 56.07 -9.61
CA VAL A 11 -3.11 56.06 -10.66
C VAL A 11 -3.32 54.67 -11.27
N ASN A 12 -4.47 54.13 -10.89
CA ASN A 12 -5.08 52.85 -11.21
C ASN A 12 -5.87 52.98 -12.54
N LYS A 13 -5.62 52.11 -13.53
CA LYS A 13 -6.40 52.02 -14.78
C LYS A 13 -7.17 50.70 -14.83
N ARG A 14 -8.50 50.78 -14.73
CA ARG A 14 -9.45 49.77 -15.23
C ARG A 14 -10.10 50.35 -16.49
N ASN A 15 -10.22 49.54 -17.54
CA ASN A 15 -11.19 49.68 -18.64
C ASN A 15 -11.45 48.23 -19.14
N LEU A 16 -12.66 47.68 -18.98
CA LEU A 16 -13.80 47.78 -19.91
C LEU A 16 -13.51 47.11 -21.25
N PHE A 17 -13.82 45.80 -21.35
CA PHE A 17 -13.98 45.10 -22.62
C PHE A 17 -15.46 45.11 -22.99
N GLY A 18 -15.74 45.77 -24.12
CA GLY A 18 -17.04 45.81 -24.77
C GLY A 18 -17.25 44.61 -25.68
N SER A 19 -18.52 44.24 -25.78
CA SER A 19 -19.08 43.30 -26.76
C SER A 19 -18.96 43.83 -28.19
N SER A 20 -18.67 42.96 -29.13
CA SER A 20 -18.99 43.18 -30.54
C SER A 20 -19.41 41.85 -31.18
N ASP A 21 -20.72 41.74 -31.41
CA ASP A 21 -21.30 40.91 -32.45
C ASP A 21 -20.70 41.30 -33.80
N LEU A 22 -20.30 40.30 -34.60
CA LEU A 22 -20.22 40.44 -36.05
C LEU A 22 -20.48 39.09 -36.72
N SER A 23 -21.50 39.14 -37.57
CA SER A 23 -21.94 38.17 -38.55
C SER A 23 -20.92 37.86 -39.64
N LYS A 24 -21.16 36.73 -40.31
CA LYS A 24 -20.71 36.23 -41.65
C LYS A 24 -20.19 34.81 -41.50
N GLN A 25 -20.31 33.87 -42.43
CA GLN A 25 -21.04 33.70 -43.68
C GLN A 25 -20.95 32.18 -43.98
N SER A 26 -21.96 31.65 -44.67
CA SER A 26 -21.95 30.44 -45.52
C SER A 26 -20.60 29.76 -45.78
N ASP A 27 -20.54 28.45 -45.54
CA ASP A 27 -19.73 27.58 -46.40
C ASP A 27 -20.42 26.23 -46.64
N MET A 28 -20.51 25.87 -47.93
CA MET A 28 -21.01 24.60 -48.45
C MET A 28 -19.90 23.55 -48.38
N GLY A 29 -20.23 22.32 -47.96
CA GLY A 29 -19.23 21.26 -47.99
C GLY A 29 -19.75 19.86 -47.64
N ILE A 30 -20.26 19.17 -48.65
CA ILE A 30 -20.02 17.74 -48.95
C ILE A 30 -20.27 16.75 -47.78
N LYS A 31 -21.45 16.11 -47.79
CA LYS A 31 -21.69 14.83 -47.11
C LYS A 31 -21.08 13.70 -47.94
N ILE A 32 -19.97 13.13 -47.49
CA ILE A 32 -19.53 11.79 -47.90
C ILE A 32 -20.00 10.82 -46.82
N GLU A 33 -20.95 9.98 -47.20
CA GLU A 33 -21.43 8.84 -46.44
C GLU A 33 -20.36 7.72 -46.53
N MET A 34 -19.60 7.50 -45.46
CA MET A 34 -18.78 6.29 -45.31
C MET A 34 -19.43 5.36 -44.30
N ASN A 35 -20.07 4.33 -44.82
CA ASN A 35 -20.50 3.16 -44.06
C ASN A 35 -19.28 2.35 -43.61
N SER A 36 -18.97 2.43 -42.31
CA SER A 36 -18.03 1.54 -41.64
C SER A 36 -18.78 0.37 -40.98
N PRO A 37 -18.36 -0.89 -41.16
CA PRO A 37 -19.00 -2.05 -40.54
C PRO A 37 -18.71 -2.07 -39.03
N LYS A 38 -19.78 -2.20 -38.24
CA LYS A 38 -19.73 -2.40 -36.79
C LYS A 38 -19.05 -3.74 -36.48
N THR A 39 -17.92 -3.69 -35.80
CA THR A 39 -17.30 -4.84 -35.15
C THR A 39 -17.99 -5.05 -33.80
N GLU A 40 -18.72 -6.15 -33.66
CA GLU A 40 -19.33 -6.59 -32.41
C GLU A 40 -18.24 -7.03 -31.42
N ASN A 41 -17.91 -6.16 -30.47
CA ASN A 41 -17.12 -6.51 -29.31
C ASN A 41 -18.02 -7.18 -28.26
N PHE A 42 -17.93 -8.50 -28.13
CA PHE A 42 -18.46 -9.25 -26.99
C PHE A 42 -17.70 -8.85 -25.72
N VAL A 43 -18.24 -7.87 -24.99
CA VAL A 43 -17.85 -7.55 -23.62
C VAL A 43 -18.49 -8.60 -22.71
N THR A 44 -17.72 -9.61 -22.30
CA THR A 44 -18.12 -10.48 -21.20
C THR A 44 -17.90 -9.75 -19.88
N GLU A 45 -18.96 -9.12 -19.38
CA GLU A 45 -18.97 -8.53 -18.03
C GLU A 45 -18.82 -9.65 -16.97
N SER A 46 -17.58 -9.88 -16.52
CA SER A 46 -17.33 -10.80 -15.41
C SER A 46 -17.84 -10.19 -14.11
N LYS A 47 -18.91 -10.77 -13.55
CA LYS A 47 -19.46 -10.43 -12.22
C LYS A 47 -18.36 -10.42 -11.15
N PRO A 48 -18.35 -9.46 -10.20
CA PRO A 48 -17.37 -9.44 -9.12
C PRO A 48 -17.54 -10.66 -8.21
N SER A 49 -16.58 -11.59 -8.27
CA SER A 49 -16.60 -12.81 -7.46
C SER A 49 -16.52 -12.45 -5.98
N LYS A 50 -17.45 -13.00 -5.17
CA LYS A 50 -17.42 -12.88 -3.71
C LYS A 50 -16.01 -13.22 -3.20
N LYS A 51 -15.39 -12.28 -2.48
CA LYS A 51 -14.04 -12.46 -1.90
C LYS A 51 -14.08 -13.62 -0.91
N SER A 52 -13.52 -14.76 -1.28
CA SER A 52 -13.32 -15.91 -0.41
C SER A 52 -12.38 -15.51 0.73
N LYS A 53 -12.81 -15.77 1.97
CA LYS A 53 -11.94 -15.66 3.15
C LYS A 53 -11.11 -16.93 3.24
N LEU A 54 -9.84 -16.82 3.67
CA LEU A 54 -9.02 -18.00 3.95
C LEU A 54 -9.56 -18.71 5.19
N ASN A 55 -9.75 -20.02 5.11
CA ASN A 55 -10.06 -20.88 6.26
C ASN A 55 -8.77 -21.53 6.79
N ASP A 56 -8.89 -22.32 7.85
CA ASP A 56 -7.74 -22.96 8.50
C ASP A 56 -7.01 -23.96 7.59
N LEU A 57 -7.74 -24.62 6.68
CA LEU A 57 -7.14 -25.52 5.70
C LEU A 57 -6.16 -24.76 4.78
N HIS A 58 -6.54 -23.57 4.31
CA HIS A 58 -5.66 -22.77 3.46
C HIS A 58 -4.41 -22.29 4.21
N TYR A 59 -4.55 -21.90 5.48
CA TYR A 59 -3.39 -21.53 6.30
C TYR A 59 -2.46 -22.72 6.52
N LYS A 60 -3.00 -23.94 6.63
CA LYS A 60 -2.21 -25.18 6.74
C LYS A 60 -1.39 -25.44 5.47
N CYS A 61 -1.98 -25.28 4.28
CA CYS A 61 -1.28 -25.38 3.00
C CYS A 61 -0.18 -24.31 2.86
N LEU A 62 -0.50 -23.04 3.15
CA LEU A 62 0.49 -21.95 3.08
C LEU A 62 1.66 -22.16 4.06
N ARG A 63 1.41 -22.69 5.26
CA ARG A 63 2.49 -23.07 6.21
C ARG A 63 3.37 -24.18 5.65
N LYS A 64 2.78 -25.17 4.97
CA LYS A 64 3.54 -26.25 4.33
C LYS A 64 4.47 -25.69 3.26
N TYR A 65 3.96 -24.82 2.38
CA TYR A 65 4.78 -24.18 1.35
C TYR A 65 5.92 -23.33 1.92
N LEU A 66 5.67 -22.58 2.99
CA LEU A 66 6.71 -21.77 3.66
C LEU A 66 7.77 -22.61 4.38
N LYS A 67 7.44 -23.85 4.79
CA LYS A 67 8.41 -24.80 5.34
C LYS A 67 9.29 -25.41 4.24
N GLU A 68 8.74 -25.63 3.06
CA GLU A 68 9.48 -26.14 1.89
C GLU A 68 10.37 -25.05 1.27
N ASP A 69 9.87 -23.82 1.18
CA ASP A 69 10.59 -22.65 0.68
C ASP A 69 10.15 -21.38 1.43
N ILE A 70 11.00 -20.90 2.33
CA ILE A 70 10.73 -19.70 3.13
C ILE A 70 10.61 -18.43 2.26
N LEU A 71 11.23 -18.44 1.08
CA LEU A 71 11.27 -17.33 0.12
C LEU A 71 10.21 -17.40 -0.97
N ILE A 72 9.27 -18.37 -0.91
CA ILE A 72 8.22 -18.52 -1.91
C ILE A 72 7.53 -17.17 -2.23
N GLY A 73 7.42 -16.87 -3.52
CA GLY A 73 6.78 -15.65 -4.00
C GLY A 73 5.28 -15.66 -3.74
N TYR A 74 4.67 -14.48 -3.55
CA TYR A 74 3.23 -14.37 -3.27
C TYR A 74 2.36 -14.93 -4.41
N THR A 75 2.79 -14.73 -5.66
CA THR A 75 2.12 -15.26 -6.84
C THR A 75 2.21 -16.78 -6.90
N GLU A 76 3.41 -17.33 -6.68
CA GLU A 76 3.63 -18.78 -6.67
C GLU A 76 2.83 -19.48 -5.56
N ALA A 77 2.83 -18.92 -4.35
CA ALA A 77 2.03 -19.46 -3.25
C ALA A 77 0.51 -19.38 -3.50
N MET A 78 0.05 -18.35 -4.23
CA MET A 78 -1.35 -18.23 -4.65
C MET A 78 -1.71 -19.30 -5.68
N GLU A 79 -0.85 -19.54 -6.67
CA GLU A 79 -1.04 -20.57 -7.69
C GLU A 79 -1.07 -21.97 -7.07
N LYS A 80 -0.08 -22.30 -6.21
CA LYS A 80 -0.06 -23.58 -5.49
C LYS A 80 -1.27 -23.77 -4.58
N LEU A 81 -1.72 -22.72 -3.89
CA LEU A 81 -2.92 -22.80 -3.06
C LEU A 81 -4.18 -23.03 -3.91
N GLN A 82 -4.30 -22.33 -5.03
CA GLN A 82 -5.43 -22.50 -5.94
C GLN A 82 -5.44 -23.91 -6.54
N GLU A 83 -4.28 -24.48 -6.89
CA GLU A 83 -4.15 -25.84 -7.40
C GLU A 83 -4.52 -26.90 -6.35
N GLU A 84 -4.14 -26.70 -5.08
CA GLU A 84 -4.40 -27.69 -4.02
C GLU A 84 -5.83 -27.61 -3.45
N THR A 85 -6.45 -26.42 -3.41
CA THR A 85 -7.73 -26.21 -2.72
C THR A 85 -8.86 -25.73 -3.61
N ASP A 86 -8.63 -25.56 -4.91
CA ASP A 86 -9.58 -25.03 -5.91
C ASP A 86 -10.17 -23.65 -5.57
N ILE A 87 -9.54 -22.91 -4.64
CA ILE A 87 -10.05 -21.63 -4.15
C ILE A 87 -9.25 -20.49 -4.73
N LYS A 88 -9.94 -19.71 -5.57
CA LYS A 88 -9.41 -18.47 -6.11
C LYS A 88 -9.35 -17.41 -5.02
N CYS A 89 -8.14 -17.10 -4.57
CA CYS A 89 -7.88 -16.05 -3.59
C CYS A 89 -7.41 -14.76 -4.26
N SER A 90 -7.63 -13.62 -3.62
CA SER A 90 -7.00 -12.38 -4.07
C SER A 90 -5.53 -12.34 -3.66
N TYR A 91 -4.67 -11.78 -4.51
CA TYR A 91 -3.25 -11.56 -4.21
C TYR A 91 -3.03 -10.85 -2.87
N SER A 92 -3.87 -9.86 -2.55
CA SER A 92 -3.81 -9.12 -1.29
C SER A 92 -4.09 -10.00 -0.06
N THR A 93 -4.94 -11.01 -0.20
CA THR A 93 -5.28 -11.97 0.86
C THR A 93 -4.11 -12.89 1.13
N ILE A 94 -3.48 -13.42 0.06
CA ILE A 94 -2.30 -14.30 0.15
C ILE A 94 -1.10 -13.55 0.74
N ARG A 95 -0.84 -12.32 0.28
CA ARG A 95 0.24 -11.49 0.82
C ARG A 95 0.11 -11.27 2.33
N LYS A 96 -1.08 -10.92 2.81
CA LYS A 96 -1.34 -10.73 4.25
C LYS A 96 -1.14 -12.02 5.04
N ALA A 97 -1.64 -13.14 4.52
CA ALA A 97 -1.49 -14.45 5.16
C ALA A 97 -0.02 -14.88 5.26
N ILE A 98 0.76 -14.72 4.19
CA ILE A 98 2.18 -15.08 4.17
C ILE A 98 3.01 -14.22 5.12
N ILE A 99 2.77 -12.90 5.19
CA ILE A 99 3.45 -12.01 6.14
C ILE A 99 3.20 -12.49 7.58
N LYS A 100 1.93 -12.74 7.93
CA LYS A 100 1.56 -13.23 9.26
C LYS A 100 2.21 -14.58 9.58
N LEU A 101 2.19 -15.52 8.63
CA LEU A 101 2.81 -16.83 8.81
C LEU A 101 4.33 -16.76 8.97
N ARG A 102 5.02 -15.85 8.27
CA ARG A 102 6.46 -15.62 8.43
C ARG A 102 6.80 -15.06 9.82
N GLU A 103 5.99 -14.13 10.33
CA GLU A 103 6.13 -13.62 11.71
C GLU A 103 5.95 -14.75 12.74
N GLU A 104 4.97 -15.63 12.55
CA GLU A 104 4.73 -16.79 13.41
C GLU A 104 5.87 -17.83 13.33
N ILE A 105 6.47 -18.05 12.15
CA ILE A 105 7.61 -18.98 12.00
C ILE A 105 8.86 -18.41 12.68
N ASN A 106 9.13 -17.11 12.52
CA ASN A 106 10.30 -16.46 13.10
C ASN A 106 10.22 -16.34 14.64
N THR A 107 9.02 -16.12 15.18
CA THR A 107 8.83 -16.07 16.64
C THR A 107 9.00 -17.44 17.30
N ASN A 108 8.68 -18.52 16.59
CA ASN A 108 8.89 -19.88 17.08
C ASN A 108 10.37 -20.31 17.02
N SER A 109 11.18 -19.77 16.09
CA SER A 109 12.61 -20.11 16.03
C SER A 109 13.44 -19.46 17.14
N THR A 110 13.02 -18.30 17.65
CA THR A 110 13.71 -17.59 18.75
C THR A 110 13.46 -18.17 20.15
N ASN A 111 12.55 -19.15 20.28
CA ASN A 111 12.25 -19.82 21.55
C ASN A 111 12.98 -21.17 21.71
N LEU A 112 13.95 -21.47 20.85
CA LEU A 112 14.88 -22.58 21.09
C LEU A 112 15.97 -22.13 22.09
N ASP A 113 16.20 -22.98 23.07
CA ASP A 113 17.07 -22.79 24.23
C ASP A 113 18.39 -22.05 23.89
N PRO A 114 18.65 -20.86 24.48
CA PRO A 114 19.90 -20.12 24.29
C PRO A 114 21.16 -20.88 24.74
N SER A 115 21.02 -22.01 25.43
CA SER A 115 22.14 -22.80 25.96
C SER A 115 22.98 -23.54 24.90
N ALA A 116 22.47 -23.70 23.66
CA ALA A 116 23.12 -24.50 22.63
C ALA A 116 23.91 -23.72 21.55
N VAL A 117 24.06 -22.38 21.69
CA VAL A 117 24.79 -21.54 20.72
C VAL A 117 25.99 -20.85 21.39
N LYS A 118 26.90 -21.67 21.91
CA LYS A 118 28.32 -21.32 21.99
C LYS A 118 29.06 -22.35 21.16
N ASP A 119 30.05 -21.90 20.42
CA ASP A 119 30.95 -22.70 19.56
C ASP A 119 30.44 -22.96 18.14
N ARG A 120 30.54 -21.92 17.30
CA ARG A 120 31.01 -22.00 15.91
C ARG A 120 31.23 -20.59 15.36
N SER A 121 32.36 -20.00 15.72
CA SER A 121 32.90 -18.84 15.00
C SER A 121 33.35 -19.28 13.61
N PHE A 122 32.80 -18.64 12.58
CA PHE A 122 33.20 -18.80 11.19
C PHE A 122 34.64 -18.31 10.97
N ASN A 123 35.57 -19.24 10.91
CA ASN A 123 36.84 -19.09 10.20
C ASN A 123 37.24 -20.49 9.72
N ASP A 124 36.99 -20.80 8.45
CA ASP A 124 37.90 -21.59 7.62
C ASP A 124 37.38 -21.66 6.18
N ARG A 125 37.93 -20.76 5.36
CA ARG A 125 38.09 -20.96 3.93
C ARG A 125 39.43 -21.68 3.74
N THR A 126 39.40 -22.89 3.18
CA THR A 126 40.21 -23.34 2.04
C THR A 126 40.37 -24.88 2.01
N LYS A 127 40.41 -25.43 0.79
CA LYS A 127 40.94 -26.75 0.36
C LYS A 127 39.98 -27.95 0.34
N LEU A 128 39.64 -28.37 -0.89
CA LEU A 128 39.39 -29.75 -1.39
C LEU A 128 38.96 -29.54 -2.86
N LYS A 129 39.79 -29.68 -3.91
CA LYS A 129 40.59 -30.79 -4.44
C LYS A 129 39.84 -32.13 -4.57
N ASP A 130 39.59 -32.45 -5.84
CA ASP A 130 39.69 -33.75 -6.50
C ASP A 130 38.84 -34.91 -5.98
N LEU A 131 37.72 -35.17 -6.67
CA LEU A 131 37.20 -36.52 -6.82
C LEU A 131 36.77 -36.77 -8.28
N HIS A 132 37.58 -37.62 -8.93
CA HIS A 132 37.22 -38.45 -10.06
C HIS A 132 35.96 -39.24 -9.75
N ILE A 133 35.07 -39.40 -10.74
CA ILE A 133 34.05 -40.45 -10.74
C ILE A 133 34.25 -41.22 -12.05
N ASP A 134 34.65 -42.47 -11.87
CA ASP A 134 34.81 -43.48 -12.91
C ASP A 134 33.48 -43.83 -13.59
N GLU A 135 33.57 -44.05 -14.89
CA GLU A 135 32.58 -44.72 -15.72
C GLU A 135 32.55 -46.22 -15.37
N SER A 136 31.36 -46.77 -15.13
CA SER A 136 31.13 -48.21 -15.23
C SER A 136 29.76 -48.50 -15.84
N GLU A 137 29.81 -49.27 -16.92
CA GLU A 137 28.74 -49.84 -17.73
C GLU A 137 27.90 -50.91 -17.01
N LEU A 138 26.89 -51.42 -17.74
CA LEU A 138 26.05 -52.62 -17.53
C LEU A 138 24.80 -52.41 -16.67
N SER A 139 23.63 -52.95 -16.98
CA SER A 139 23.16 -53.80 -18.09
C SER A 139 21.63 -53.81 -18.07
N SER A 140 21.03 -54.06 -19.23
CA SER A 140 19.63 -54.37 -19.50
C SER A 140 19.05 -55.53 -18.67
N SER A 141 17.79 -55.39 -18.24
CA SER A 141 16.86 -56.51 -18.07
C SER A 141 15.42 -56.03 -18.21
N GLU A 142 14.72 -56.59 -19.19
CA GLU A 142 13.28 -56.54 -19.39
C GLU A 142 12.53 -57.31 -18.29
N SER A 143 11.35 -56.83 -17.91
CA SER A 143 10.28 -57.69 -17.42
C SER A 143 8.93 -57.01 -17.62
N GLU A 144 8.08 -57.65 -18.41
CA GLU A 144 6.65 -57.40 -18.52
C GLU A 144 5.92 -57.82 -17.23
N LEU A 145 4.94 -57.03 -16.78
CA LEU A 145 3.57 -57.49 -16.49
C LEU A 145 2.68 -56.34 -16.01
N LYS A 146 1.40 -56.48 -16.38
CA LYS A 146 0.27 -55.55 -16.23
C LYS A 146 -0.19 -55.47 -14.77
N ASP A 147 -0.65 -54.29 -14.35
CA ASP A 147 -1.94 -54.11 -13.68
C ASP A 147 -2.30 -52.61 -13.50
N ASP A 148 -3.59 -52.33 -13.70
CA ASP A 148 -4.23 -51.01 -13.74
C ASP A 148 -4.20 -50.29 -12.39
N VAL A 149 -3.30 -49.31 -12.23
CA VAL A 149 -3.44 -48.22 -11.24
C VAL A 149 -2.99 -46.92 -11.90
N LYS A 150 -3.94 -46.02 -12.14
CA LYS A 150 -3.71 -44.69 -12.72
C LYS A 150 -2.76 -43.88 -11.81
N PRO A 151 -1.50 -43.62 -12.20
CA PRO A 151 -0.58 -42.92 -11.32
C PRO A 151 -0.87 -41.42 -11.36
N ARG A 152 -0.95 -40.82 -10.17
CA ARG A 152 -0.90 -39.36 -9.99
C ARG A 152 0.37 -38.83 -10.67
N ILE A 153 0.19 -38.04 -11.73
CA ILE A 153 1.27 -37.41 -12.50
C ILE A 153 1.89 -36.30 -11.64
N GLN A 154 2.88 -36.69 -10.84
CA GLN A 154 3.69 -35.79 -10.05
C GLN A 154 4.73 -35.14 -10.98
N GLY A 155 4.54 -33.86 -11.33
CA GLY A 155 5.51 -32.97 -11.99
C GLY A 155 6.54 -33.66 -12.89
N SER A 156 6.09 -34.29 -13.98
CA SER A 156 6.93 -35.11 -14.84
C SER A 156 8.07 -34.27 -15.43
N LYS A 157 9.29 -34.49 -14.94
CA LYS A 157 10.53 -34.07 -15.60
C LYS A 157 10.48 -34.59 -17.04
N LEU A 158 10.91 -33.78 -18.00
CA LEU A 158 11.02 -34.24 -19.39
C LEU A 158 12.00 -35.40 -19.45
N GLN A 159 11.50 -36.58 -19.82
CA GLN A 159 12.35 -37.72 -20.15
C GLN A 159 13.28 -37.41 -21.33
N LYS A 160 14.38 -38.16 -21.46
CA LYS A 160 15.40 -38.00 -22.50
C LYS A 160 14.81 -37.95 -23.92
N LEU A 161 13.86 -38.83 -24.23
CA LEU A 161 13.14 -38.88 -25.51
C LEU A 161 12.48 -37.53 -25.86
N HIS A 162 11.87 -36.86 -24.88
CA HIS A 162 11.24 -35.57 -25.14
C HIS A 162 12.26 -34.46 -25.47
N ILE A 163 13.43 -34.49 -24.83
CA ILE A 163 14.50 -33.52 -25.13
C ILE A 163 15.01 -33.74 -26.55
N GLU A 164 15.16 -34.99 -27.00
CA GLU A 164 15.54 -35.32 -28.38
C GLU A 164 14.50 -34.85 -29.41
N CYS A 165 13.20 -35.04 -29.14
CA CYS A 165 12.12 -34.48 -29.96
C CYS A 165 12.17 -32.96 -30.02
N LEU A 166 12.36 -32.28 -28.89
CA LEU A 166 12.48 -30.82 -28.86
C LEU A 166 13.73 -30.32 -29.63
N LYS A 167 14.87 -31.03 -29.55
CA LYS A 167 16.06 -30.77 -30.38
C LYS A 167 15.74 -30.93 -31.87
N LYS A 168 14.98 -31.97 -32.25
CA LYS A 168 14.51 -32.17 -33.63
C LYS A 168 13.63 -31.02 -34.10
N TYR A 169 12.65 -30.59 -33.31
CA TYR A 169 11.77 -29.48 -33.69
C TYR A 169 12.52 -28.15 -33.84
N LEU A 170 13.55 -27.90 -33.03
CA LEU A 170 14.39 -26.71 -33.17
C LEU A 170 15.24 -26.74 -34.45
N ARG A 171 15.65 -27.93 -34.92
CA ARG A 171 16.30 -28.09 -36.23
C ARG A 171 15.34 -27.82 -37.39
N GLU A 172 14.07 -28.20 -37.25
CA GLU A 172 13.03 -27.96 -38.26
C GLU A 172 12.56 -26.49 -38.28
N ASP A 173 12.45 -25.86 -37.10
CA ASP A 173 11.92 -24.50 -36.91
C ASP A 173 12.58 -23.87 -35.68
N ALA A 174 13.67 -23.11 -35.90
CA ALA A 174 14.43 -22.43 -34.83
C ALA A 174 13.55 -21.45 -34.02
N SER A 175 12.45 -20.99 -34.62
CA SER A 175 11.50 -20.05 -34.01
C SER A 175 10.30 -20.72 -33.33
N ILE A 176 10.26 -22.06 -33.24
CA ILE A 176 9.10 -22.78 -32.73
C ILE A 176 8.65 -22.28 -31.35
N GLY A 177 7.38 -21.86 -31.27
CA GLY A 177 6.75 -21.41 -30.04
C GLY A 177 6.43 -22.58 -29.10
N CYS A 178 6.43 -22.31 -27.78
CA CYS A 178 6.23 -23.35 -26.75
C CYS A 178 4.92 -24.15 -26.90
N TYR A 179 3.83 -23.53 -27.35
CA TYR A 179 2.55 -24.23 -27.57
C TYR A 179 2.61 -25.16 -28.78
N LYS A 180 3.21 -24.73 -29.90
CA LYS A 180 3.39 -25.55 -31.11
C LYS A 180 4.30 -26.75 -30.82
N ALA A 181 5.38 -26.53 -30.08
CA ALA A 181 6.25 -27.61 -29.60
C ALA A 181 5.51 -28.56 -28.64
N LYS A 182 4.64 -28.06 -27.75
CA LYS A 182 3.80 -28.90 -26.88
C LYS A 182 2.88 -29.82 -27.69
N THR A 183 2.19 -29.28 -28.69
CA THR A 183 1.27 -30.06 -29.52
C THR A 183 2.02 -31.14 -30.30
N LYS A 184 3.15 -30.78 -30.95
CA LYS A 184 4.01 -31.76 -31.65
C LYS A 184 4.55 -32.82 -30.71
N LEU A 185 5.05 -32.44 -29.53
CA LEU A 185 5.60 -33.36 -28.55
C LEU A 185 4.55 -34.38 -28.07
N LYS A 186 3.32 -33.91 -27.78
CA LYS A 186 2.21 -34.78 -27.40
C LYS A 186 1.81 -35.72 -28.54
N GLN A 187 1.87 -35.26 -29.78
CA GLN A 187 1.56 -36.07 -30.96
C GLN A 187 2.62 -37.17 -31.21
N ASP A 188 3.90 -36.84 -31.03
CA ASP A 188 4.99 -37.77 -31.34
C ASP A 188 5.28 -38.77 -30.19
N THR A 189 5.04 -38.37 -28.94
CA THR A 189 5.41 -39.18 -27.75
C THR A 189 4.23 -39.65 -26.92
N GLY A 190 3.02 -39.15 -27.17
CA GLY A 190 1.81 -39.43 -26.37
C GLY A 190 1.80 -38.78 -24.98
N LEU A 191 2.89 -38.15 -24.54
CA LEU A 191 3.03 -37.64 -23.17
C LEU A 191 2.71 -36.15 -23.07
N GLU A 192 1.91 -35.79 -22.06
CA GLU A 192 1.50 -34.41 -21.84
C GLU A 192 2.44 -33.69 -20.87
N ALA A 193 3.39 -32.93 -21.42
CA ALA A 193 4.26 -32.05 -20.63
C ALA A 193 3.63 -30.65 -20.45
N SER A 194 3.92 -30.01 -19.31
CA SER A 194 3.45 -28.65 -19.05
C SER A 194 4.09 -27.63 -20.02
N ALA A 195 3.34 -26.59 -20.40
CA ALA A 195 3.85 -25.53 -21.27
C ALA A 195 5.06 -24.80 -20.67
N TYR A 196 5.11 -24.68 -19.34
CA TYR A 196 6.23 -24.10 -18.62
C TYR A 196 7.50 -24.96 -18.76
N THR A 197 7.38 -26.29 -18.56
CA THR A 197 8.51 -27.22 -18.71
C THR A 197 9.07 -27.17 -20.13
N ILE A 198 8.20 -27.15 -21.13
CA ILE A 198 8.59 -27.05 -22.54
C ILE A 198 9.26 -25.69 -22.84
N ARG A 199 8.69 -24.58 -22.36
CA ARG A 199 9.31 -23.24 -22.53
C ARG A 199 10.71 -23.21 -21.92
N LYS A 200 10.88 -23.74 -20.71
CA LYS A 200 12.17 -23.79 -20.01
C LYS A 200 13.19 -24.64 -20.79
N SER A 201 12.80 -25.83 -21.23
CA SER A 201 13.68 -26.72 -22.01
C SER A 201 14.01 -26.17 -23.39
N LEU A 202 13.06 -25.57 -24.11
CA LEU A 202 13.35 -24.88 -25.37
C LEU A 202 14.34 -23.72 -25.18
N SER A 203 14.22 -22.96 -24.09
CA SER A 203 15.18 -21.88 -23.79
C SER A 203 16.59 -22.41 -23.52
N LEU A 204 16.71 -23.53 -22.80
CA LEU A 204 18.00 -24.18 -22.57
C LEU A 204 18.60 -24.76 -23.86
N LEU A 205 17.78 -25.47 -24.64
CA LEU A 205 18.21 -26.07 -25.90
C LEU A 205 18.62 -25.04 -26.94
N LYS A 206 17.92 -23.91 -27.04
CA LYS A 206 18.32 -22.81 -27.93
C LYS A 206 19.70 -22.27 -27.58
N LYS A 207 19.99 -22.09 -26.29
CA LYS A 207 21.32 -21.68 -25.82
C LYS A 207 22.40 -22.70 -26.20
N GLU A 208 22.11 -23.99 -26.07
CA GLU A 208 23.03 -25.08 -26.43
C GLU A 208 23.29 -25.13 -27.94
N THR A 209 22.25 -25.03 -28.79
CA THR A 209 22.40 -24.99 -30.26
C THR A 209 23.15 -23.75 -30.73
N ASP A 210 22.88 -22.61 -30.11
CA ASP A 210 23.53 -21.33 -30.43
C ASP A 210 25.01 -21.31 -30.02
N GLN A 211 25.44 -22.24 -29.16
CA GLN A 211 26.81 -22.35 -28.69
C GLN A 211 27.63 -23.34 -29.54
N ASN A 212 26.96 -24.37 -30.08
CA ASN A 212 27.58 -25.32 -31.01
C ASN A 212 27.68 -24.81 -32.45
N SER A 213 26.94 -23.76 -32.82
CA SER A 213 27.01 -23.14 -34.15
C SER A 213 28.09 -22.04 -34.25
N ILE A 214 28.94 -21.88 -33.23
CA ILE A 214 30.01 -20.87 -33.18
C ILE A 214 31.37 -21.57 -33.12
N GLU A 215 31.73 -22.22 -34.21
CA GLU A 215 33.06 -21.98 -34.80
C GLU A 215 32.79 -21.03 -35.97
N ILE A 216 33.50 -19.90 -36.01
CA ILE A 216 33.53 -18.84 -37.05
C ILE A 216 32.83 -17.51 -36.67
N SER A 217 33.70 -16.49 -36.54
CA SER A 217 33.53 -15.03 -36.57
C SER A 217 33.17 -14.29 -35.27
N ASP A 218 34.19 -13.55 -34.77
CA ASP A 218 34.25 -12.70 -33.57
C ASP A 218 33.31 -11.48 -33.57
N SER A 219 32.43 -11.31 -34.55
CA SER A 219 31.57 -10.11 -34.66
C SER A 219 30.19 -10.25 -34.02
N ASP A 220 29.76 -11.44 -33.58
CA ASP A 220 28.37 -11.68 -33.12
C ASP A 220 28.20 -11.89 -31.60
N LEU A 221 29.27 -11.75 -30.81
CA LEU A 221 29.23 -11.82 -29.34
C LEU A 221 28.45 -10.66 -28.69
N GLU A 222 28.16 -9.59 -29.43
CA GLU A 222 27.54 -8.36 -28.91
C GLU A 222 26.01 -8.46 -28.73
N THR A 223 25.34 -9.45 -29.32
CA THR A 223 23.88 -9.62 -29.22
C THR A 223 23.44 -10.55 -28.10
N LYS A 224 24.27 -11.50 -27.65
CA LYS A 224 23.90 -12.51 -26.65
C LYS A 224 23.95 -12.05 -25.19
N VAL A 225 24.70 -10.98 -24.89
CA VAL A 225 24.65 -10.31 -23.56
C VAL A 225 23.33 -9.53 -23.38
N LYS A 226 22.59 -9.23 -24.46
CA LYS A 226 21.41 -8.35 -24.43
C LYS A 226 20.15 -8.99 -23.83
N CYS A 227 19.94 -10.30 -23.92
CA CYS A 227 18.63 -10.88 -23.54
C CYS A 227 18.46 -11.20 -22.04
N ILE A 228 19.52 -11.59 -21.34
CA ILE A 228 19.41 -11.97 -19.90
C ILE A 228 19.27 -10.73 -19.00
N ALA A 229 19.76 -9.58 -19.47
CA ALA A 229 19.81 -8.38 -18.63
C ALA A 229 18.56 -7.48 -18.75
N ILE A 230 17.65 -7.79 -19.68
CA ILE A 230 16.32 -7.14 -19.78
C ILE A 230 15.43 -7.51 -18.58
N GLU A 231 15.58 -8.71 -18.01
CA GLU A 231 14.76 -9.16 -16.86
C GLU A 231 15.31 -8.68 -15.50
N GLN A 232 16.60 -8.37 -15.38
CA GLN A 232 17.20 -7.90 -14.12
C GLN A 232 17.09 -6.38 -13.91
N GLY A 233 16.34 -5.66 -14.75
CA GLY A 233 16.09 -4.24 -14.57
C GLY A 233 17.37 -3.44 -14.46
N PHE A 234 18.08 -3.27 -15.59
CA PHE A 234 19.27 -2.43 -15.65
C PHE A 234 19.02 -1.09 -14.95
N LYS A 235 19.73 -0.90 -13.83
CA LYS A 235 19.75 0.37 -13.11
C LYS A 235 20.48 1.37 -13.99
N ILE A 236 19.85 2.52 -14.21
CA ILE A 236 20.52 3.67 -14.82
C ILE A 236 21.75 3.99 -13.96
N LYS A 237 22.93 4.01 -14.59
CA LYS A 237 24.19 4.40 -13.97
C LYS A 237 24.34 5.93 -14.06
N GLU A 238 25.22 6.51 -13.24
CA GLU A 238 25.46 7.97 -13.22
C GLU A 238 25.83 8.52 -14.61
N LEU A 239 26.68 7.80 -15.36
CA LEU A 239 27.04 8.14 -16.75
C LEU A 239 25.81 8.32 -17.66
N HIS A 240 24.79 7.47 -17.49
CA HIS A 240 23.56 7.60 -18.28
C HIS A 240 22.77 8.85 -17.89
N ILE A 241 22.74 9.20 -16.59
CA ILE A 241 22.08 10.41 -16.10
C ILE A 241 22.77 11.64 -16.68
N GLU A 242 24.10 11.65 -16.77
CA GLU A 242 24.87 12.73 -17.39
C GLU A 242 24.57 12.90 -18.88
N CYS A 243 24.52 11.80 -19.65
CA CYS A 243 24.13 11.84 -21.07
C CYS A 243 22.69 12.37 -21.23
N LEU A 244 21.73 11.87 -20.44
CA LEU A 244 20.35 12.34 -20.48
C LEU A 244 20.22 13.83 -20.11
N LYS A 245 21.00 14.31 -19.13
CA LYS A 245 21.11 15.75 -18.80
C LYS A 245 21.62 16.55 -20.00
N ARG A 246 22.61 16.03 -20.75
CA ARG A 246 23.13 16.66 -21.98
C ARG A 246 22.07 16.74 -23.07
N TYR A 247 21.38 15.63 -23.36
CA TYR A 247 20.31 15.62 -24.37
C TYR A 247 19.16 16.58 -24.03
N LEU A 248 18.82 16.72 -22.75
CA LEU A 248 17.81 17.70 -22.33
C LEU A 248 18.27 19.15 -22.46
N LYS A 249 19.59 19.42 -22.46
CA LYS A 249 20.13 20.75 -22.77
C LYS A 249 20.00 21.06 -24.27
N GLU A 250 20.24 20.06 -25.13
CA GLU A 250 20.11 20.18 -26.59
C GLU A 250 18.64 20.28 -27.04
N ASN A 251 17.80 19.39 -26.51
CA ASN A 251 16.38 19.32 -26.80
C ASN A 251 15.58 19.03 -25.53
N ASN A 252 14.99 20.08 -24.96
CA ASN A 252 14.21 20.02 -23.72
C ASN A 252 12.94 19.14 -23.88
N SER A 253 12.53 18.82 -25.10
CA SER A 253 11.35 18.02 -25.48
C SER A 253 11.70 16.65 -26.08
N ILE A 254 12.93 16.17 -25.91
CA ILE A 254 13.36 14.86 -26.42
C ILE A 254 12.42 13.73 -25.99
N ARG A 255 11.98 12.91 -26.94
CA ARG A 255 11.14 11.74 -26.66
C ARG A 255 11.97 10.62 -26.05
N ALA A 256 11.36 9.82 -25.17
CA ALA A 256 12.07 8.73 -24.49
C ALA A 256 12.68 7.68 -25.44
N SER A 257 12.05 7.42 -26.59
CA SER A 257 12.58 6.52 -27.62
C SER A 257 13.80 7.10 -28.34
N GLU A 258 13.79 8.41 -28.61
CA GLU A 258 14.94 9.10 -29.20
C GLU A 258 16.11 9.14 -28.21
N ALA A 259 15.84 9.51 -26.95
CA ALA A 259 16.82 9.47 -25.88
C ALA A 259 17.38 8.05 -25.66
N LYS A 260 16.56 7.00 -25.81
CA LYS A 260 17.02 5.59 -25.80
C LYS A 260 18.04 5.33 -26.88
N ASN A 261 17.72 5.67 -28.12
CA ASN A 261 18.59 5.38 -29.25
C ASN A 261 19.92 6.15 -29.14
N ARG A 262 19.86 7.43 -28.76
CA ARG A 262 21.07 8.23 -28.51
C ARG A 262 21.91 7.68 -27.37
N LEU A 263 21.29 7.33 -26.24
CA LEU A 263 21.98 6.75 -25.10
C LEU A 263 22.67 5.44 -25.46
N PHE A 264 22.01 4.59 -26.26
CA PHE A 264 22.59 3.33 -26.75
C PHE A 264 23.79 3.58 -27.66
N ILE A 265 23.72 4.56 -28.57
CA ILE A 265 24.85 4.93 -29.44
C ILE A 265 26.04 5.44 -28.60
N ASP A 266 25.78 6.30 -27.62
CA ASP A 266 26.84 6.95 -26.83
C ASP A 266 27.49 6.01 -25.80
N THR A 267 26.77 4.98 -25.34
CA THR A 267 27.21 4.15 -24.19
C THR A 267 27.27 2.66 -24.47
N GLY A 268 26.73 2.18 -25.60
CA GLY A 268 26.59 0.76 -25.93
C GLY A 268 25.60 -0.01 -25.04
N LEU A 269 24.97 0.64 -24.06
CA LEU A 269 24.11 -0.01 -23.06
C LEU A 269 22.62 0.15 -23.39
N GLU A 270 21.92 -0.98 -23.46
CA GLU A 270 20.50 -0.98 -23.75
C GLU A 270 19.67 -0.77 -22.46
N VAL A 271 19.07 0.41 -22.36
CA VAL A 271 18.13 0.76 -21.28
C VAL A 271 16.71 0.77 -21.83
N THR A 272 15.74 0.28 -21.06
CA THR A 272 14.34 0.28 -21.50
C THR A 272 13.79 1.70 -21.63
N ALA A 273 12.94 1.93 -22.64
CA ALA A 273 12.37 3.26 -22.90
C ALA A 273 11.54 3.79 -21.72
N GLN A 274 10.92 2.91 -20.92
CA GLN A 274 10.17 3.30 -19.73
C GLN A 274 11.09 3.82 -18.62
N VAL A 275 12.25 3.19 -18.41
CA VAL A 275 13.25 3.64 -17.42
C VAL A 275 13.79 5.00 -17.83
N ILE A 276 14.12 5.20 -19.11
CA ILE A 276 14.54 6.50 -19.65
C ILE A 276 13.45 7.56 -19.48
N ARG A 277 12.19 7.23 -19.79
CA ARG A 277 11.05 8.16 -19.60
C ARG A 277 10.96 8.63 -18.15
N ASN A 278 11.04 7.71 -17.19
CA ASN A 278 10.97 8.04 -15.77
C ASN A 278 12.15 8.93 -15.34
N THR A 279 13.37 8.61 -15.77
CA THR A 279 14.56 9.41 -15.45
C THR A 279 14.55 10.79 -16.09
N LEU A 280 14.07 10.92 -17.33
CA LEU A 280 13.89 12.23 -17.98
C LEU A 280 12.90 13.11 -17.20
N VAL A 281 11.81 12.52 -16.68
CA VAL A 281 10.86 13.22 -15.81
C VAL A 281 11.54 13.68 -14.51
N GLU A 282 12.28 12.79 -13.85
CA GLU A 282 13.01 13.14 -12.62
C GLU A 282 14.06 14.25 -12.84
N ILE A 283 14.82 14.21 -13.94
CA ILE A 283 15.79 15.26 -14.28
C ILE A 283 15.08 16.61 -14.51
N LYS A 284 13.94 16.62 -15.20
CA LYS A 284 13.14 17.84 -15.42
C LYS A 284 12.59 18.40 -14.11
N GLU A 285 12.06 17.54 -13.24
CA GLU A 285 11.58 17.95 -11.91
C GLU A 285 12.70 18.54 -11.06
N GLN A 286 13.87 17.89 -11.01
CA GLN A 286 15.04 18.42 -10.31
C GLN A 286 15.47 19.79 -10.86
N LYS A 287 15.45 19.98 -12.18
CA LYS A 287 15.78 21.26 -12.81
C LYS A 287 14.82 22.39 -12.38
N CYS A 288 13.50 22.12 -12.35
CA CYS A 288 12.51 23.07 -11.85
C CYS A 288 12.70 23.38 -10.35
N LEU A 289 12.90 22.35 -9.52
CA LEU A 289 13.12 22.56 -8.08
C LEU A 289 14.42 23.34 -7.80
N LYS A 290 15.49 23.10 -8.54
CA LYS A 290 16.72 23.92 -8.47
C LYS A 290 16.46 25.38 -8.82
N LYS A 291 15.61 25.66 -9.82
CA LYS A 291 15.19 27.03 -10.17
C LYS A 291 14.45 27.69 -9.00
N TYR A 292 13.48 27.00 -8.40
CA TYR A 292 12.74 27.54 -7.25
C TYR A 292 13.63 27.82 -6.04
N LEU A 293 14.60 26.95 -5.75
CA LEU A 293 15.55 27.17 -4.66
C LEU A 293 16.47 28.37 -4.89
N LYS A 294 16.78 28.70 -6.15
CA LYS A 294 17.51 29.93 -6.51
C LYS A 294 16.67 31.19 -6.31
N GLU A 295 15.36 31.11 -6.58
CA GLU A 295 14.42 32.22 -6.36
C GLU A 295 14.10 32.41 -4.87
N ASN A 296 13.91 31.31 -4.13
CA ASN A 296 13.60 31.29 -2.71
C ASN A 296 14.24 30.05 -2.05
N SER A 297 15.36 30.25 -1.35
CA SER A 297 16.09 29.18 -0.67
C SER A 297 15.26 28.46 0.41
N LEU A 298 14.26 29.16 0.98
CA LEU A 298 13.39 28.68 2.05
C LEU A 298 12.00 28.24 1.55
N ILE A 299 11.82 28.00 0.25
CA ILE A 299 10.53 27.55 -0.30
C ILE A 299 9.99 26.32 0.46
N GLU A 300 8.72 26.40 0.85
CA GLU A 300 8.04 25.31 1.55
C GLU A 300 7.72 24.16 0.59
N PRO A 301 7.77 22.89 1.03
CA PRO A 301 7.48 21.74 0.17
C PRO A 301 6.08 21.77 -0.48
N THR A 302 5.09 22.34 0.20
CA THR A 302 3.73 22.50 -0.33
C THR A 302 3.68 23.52 -1.46
N GLU A 303 4.36 24.65 -1.30
CA GLU A 303 4.46 25.68 -2.34
C GLU A 303 5.21 25.15 -3.57
N ALA A 304 6.38 24.52 -3.36
CA ALA A 304 7.17 23.93 -4.44
C ALA A 304 6.39 22.85 -5.22
N LYS A 305 5.59 22.03 -4.51
CA LYS A 305 4.71 21.04 -5.13
C LYS A 305 3.66 21.69 -6.05
N ASN A 306 2.99 22.74 -5.58
CA ASN A 306 1.96 23.42 -6.36
C ASN A 306 2.55 24.05 -7.62
N ARG A 307 3.67 24.77 -7.49
CA ARG A 307 4.39 25.36 -8.64
C ARG A 307 4.85 24.29 -9.64
N LEU A 308 5.43 23.18 -9.15
CA LEU A 308 5.86 22.08 -10.02
C LEU A 308 4.67 21.47 -10.77
N GLN A 309 3.53 21.28 -10.10
CA GLN A 309 2.32 20.75 -10.72
C GLN A 309 1.75 21.72 -11.78
N GLU A 310 1.81 23.03 -11.53
CA GLU A 310 1.40 24.06 -12.50
C GLU A 310 2.31 24.08 -13.74
N GLU A 311 3.63 23.99 -13.57
CA GLU A 311 4.58 24.04 -14.69
C GLU A 311 4.64 22.74 -15.50
N THR A 312 4.47 21.58 -14.85
CA THR A 312 4.74 20.28 -15.48
C THR A 312 3.50 19.39 -15.64
N GLY A 313 2.39 19.72 -14.96
CA GLY A 313 1.21 18.86 -14.88
C GLY A 313 1.41 17.59 -14.03
N LEU A 314 2.60 17.35 -13.47
CA LEU A 314 2.91 16.14 -12.71
C LEU A 314 2.43 16.26 -11.26
N LYS A 315 1.56 15.33 -10.85
CA LYS A 315 1.13 15.21 -9.45
C LYS A 315 2.13 14.39 -8.65
N ARG A 316 2.91 15.06 -7.79
CA ARG A 316 3.83 14.42 -6.84
C ARG A 316 3.34 14.55 -5.40
N SER A 317 3.75 13.60 -4.55
CA SER A 317 3.46 13.68 -3.11
C SER A 317 4.33 14.76 -2.46
N THR A 318 3.79 15.47 -1.45
CA THR A 318 4.54 16.51 -0.71
C THR A 318 5.80 15.93 -0.06
N LYS A 319 5.76 14.68 0.42
CA LYS A 319 6.91 13.98 1.00
C LYS A 319 8.03 13.74 -0.02
N THR A 320 7.69 13.42 -1.26
CA THR A 320 8.66 13.26 -2.36
C THR A 320 9.35 14.59 -2.66
N ILE A 321 8.58 15.68 -2.76
CA ILE A 321 9.10 17.04 -2.98
C ILE A 321 9.99 17.48 -1.83
N GLN A 322 9.57 17.25 -0.58
CA GLN A 322 10.37 17.56 0.59
C GLN A 322 11.74 16.84 0.55
N LYS A 323 11.76 15.54 0.24
CA LYS A 323 13.01 14.78 0.12
C LYS A 323 13.89 15.33 -1.01
N ALA A 324 13.31 15.65 -2.16
CA ALA A 324 14.05 16.23 -3.28
C ALA A 324 14.64 17.60 -2.92
N LEU A 325 13.89 18.47 -2.25
CA LEU A 325 14.38 19.77 -1.79
C LEU A 325 15.52 19.65 -0.77
N ILE A 326 15.47 18.67 0.13
CA ILE A 326 16.58 18.41 1.09
C ILE A 326 17.84 18.00 0.32
N ASN A 327 17.74 16.99 -0.53
CA ASN A 327 18.89 16.51 -1.33
C ASN A 327 19.48 17.62 -2.23
N LEU A 328 18.62 18.45 -2.83
CA LEU A 328 19.05 19.56 -3.68
C LEU A 328 19.74 20.68 -2.89
N ARG A 329 19.30 20.94 -1.66
CA ARG A 329 19.98 21.87 -0.75
C ARG A 329 21.36 21.32 -0.38
N GLU A 330 21.44 20.07 0.03
CA GLU A 330 22.72 19.39 0.31
C GLU A 330 23.67 19.43 -0.89
N GLU A 331 23.18 19.17 -2.11
CA GLU A 331 23.97 19.24 -3.34
C GLU A 331 24.49 20.66 -3.61
N MET A 332 23.62 21.68 -3.52
CA MET A 332 23.99 23.08 -3.75
C MET A 332 24.88 23.67 -2.65
N ASP A 333 24.70 23.23 -1.40
CA ASP A 333 25.52 23.64 -0.27
C ASP A 333 26.87 22.93 -0.30
N SER A 334 26.96 21.68 -0.77
CA SER A 334 28.23 20.98 -1.01
C SER A 334 29.08 21.71 -2.06
N GLU A 335 28.46 22.31 -3.08
CA GLU A 335 29.15 23.18 -4.05
C GLU A 335 29.69 24.48 -3.40
N ARG A 336 29.14 24.91 -2.25
CA ARG A 336 29.58 26.10 -1.49
C ARG A 336 30.53 25.78 -0.33
N ILE A 337 30.42 24.60 0.26
CA ILE A 337 31.12 24.18 1.50
C ILE A 337 32.52 23.59 1.23
N ASN A 338 32.98 23.57 -0.02
CA ASN A 338 34.42 23.46 -0.31
C ASN A 338 35.25 24.67 0.22
N LEU A 339 34.62 25.64 0.88
CA LEU A 339 35.23 26.47 1.93
C LEU A 339 34.62 26.11 3.31
N ASP A 340 35.20 25.12 3.97
CA ASP A 340 35.42 25.06 5.43
C ASP A 340 34.22 25.04 6.41
N THR A 341 33.14 24.28 6.15
CA THR A 341 31.95 24.27 7.06
C THR A 341 31.17 22.94 7.20
N SER A 342 31.84 21.78 7.20
CA SER A 342 31.15 20.48 7.40
C SER A 342 30.74 20.15 8.85
N THR A 343 31.10 20.97 9.85
CA THR A 343 30.78 20.73 11.27
C THR A 343 29.44 21.32 11.74
N THR A 344 28.72 22.10 10.92
CA THR A 344 27.58 22.92 11.39
C THR A 344 26.17 22.38 11.14
N GLU A 345 25.98 21.39 10.25
CA GLU A 345 24.63 21.07 9.74
C GLU A 345 23.83 20.07 10.61
N ASN A 346 24.49 19.13 11.30
CA ASN A 346 23.78 18.21 12.22
C ASN A 346 23.25 18.91 13.49
N ASN A 347 23.74 20.12 13.81
CA ASN A 347 23.19 20.94 14.89
C ASN A 347 21.95 21.75 14.43
N ARG A 348 21.76 21.99 13.13
CA ARG A 348 20.83 23.01 12.62
C ARG A 348 19.35 22.61 12.62
N LEU A 349 19.05 21.30 12.59
CA LEU A 349 17.69 20.81 12.80
C LEU A 349 17.32 20.69 14.29
N SER A 350 18.33 20.54 15.17
CA SER A 350 18.14 20.65 16.62
C SER A 350 17.86 22.10 17.06
N ASP A 351 18.30 23.08 16.25
CA ASP A 351 18.21 24.51 16.55
C ASP A 351 16.85 25.13 16.26
N ARG A 352 15.96 24.47 15.51
CA ARG A 352 14.64 25.05 15.15
C ARG A 352 13.67 25.20 16.31
N PHE A 353 13.92 24.57 17.45
CA PHE A 353 13.13 24.77 18.67
C PHE A 353 14.01 24.90 19.91
N LYS A 354 15.20 25.51 19.79
CA LYS A 354 15.96 25.95 20.96
C LYS A 354 15.09 26.97 21.70
N LEU A 355 14.49 26.52 22.81
CA LEU A 355 13.94 27.41 23.82
C LEU A 355 15.05 28.39 24.19
N LYS A 356 14.82 29.68 23.96
CA LYS A 356 15.71 30.72 24.45
C LYS A 356 15.69 30.72 25.98
N ASP A 357 16.69 31.31 26.60
CA ASP A 357 16.80 31.35 28.07
C ASP A 357 15.55 31.94 28.73
N LEU A 358 14.95 32.96 28.12
CA LEU A 358 13.67 33.55 28.54
C LEU A 358 12.53 32.52 28.58
N HIS A 359 12.47 31.60 27.62
CA HIS A 359 11.45 30.56 27.58
C HIS A 359 11.69 29.48 28.64
N LEU A 360 12.96 29.14 28.90
CA LEU A 360 13.33 28.23 29.98
C LEU A 360 12.98 28.83 31.34
N GLU A 361 13.11 30.14 31.50
CA GLU A 361 12.73 30.86 32.72
C GLU A 361 11.23 30.80 33.00
N SER A 362 10.38 30.97 31.97
CA SER A 362 8.91 30.76 32.10
C SER A 362 8.57 29.32 32.51
N LEU A 363 9.18 28.31 31.88
CA LEU A 363 8.95 26.91 32.26
C LEU A 363 9.45 26.61 33.69
N LYS A 364 10.56 27.25 34.11
CA LYS A 364 11.09 27.15 35.47
C LYS A 364 10.16 27.81 36.49
N LYS A 365 9.50 28.91 36.14
CA LYS A 365 8.45 29.55 36.95
C LYS A 365 7.27 28.59 37.17
N TYR A 366 6.77 27.94 36.12
CA TYR A 366 5.67 26.97 36.27
C TYR A 366 6.04 25.78 37.15
N LEU A 367 7.29 25.30 37.09
CA LEU A 367 7.76 24.23 37.97
C LEU A 367 7.87 24.65 39.44
N LYS A 368 8.09 25.95 39.72
CA LYS A 368 8.05 26.49 41.08
C LYS A 368 6.61 26.59 41.61
N GLU A 369 5.66 26.92 40.74
CA GLU A 369 4.23 26.99 41.08
C GLU A 369 3.61 25.60 41.27
N ASP A 370 3.86 24.68 40.34
CA ASP A 370 3.51 23.27 40.45
C ASP A 370 4.64 22.38 39.95
N MET A 371 5.35 21.78 40.91
CA MET A 371 6.44 20.84 40.67
C MET A 371 6.03 19.66 39.76
N PHE A 372 4.73 19.34 39.72
CA PHE A 372 4.15 18.21 39.01
C PHE A 372 3.46 18.58 37.70
N ILE A 373 3.60 19.82 37.22
CA ILE A 373 2.94 20.27 35.98
C ILE A 373 3.26 19.34 34.80
N GLY A 374 2.23 18.89 34.10
CA GLY A 374 2.36 18.00 32.95
C GLY A 374 2.83 18.75 31.70
N PRO A 375 3.53 18.09 30.75
CA PRO A 375 4.00 18.74 29.52
C PRO A 375 2.88 19.40 28.70
N THR A 376 1.69 18.82 28.68
CA THR A 376 0.53 19.38 27.97
C THR A 376 0.01 20.66 28.64
N GLU A 377 -0.10 20.66 29.96
CA GLU A 377 -0.55 21.84 30.72
C GLU A 377 0.48 22.96 30.65
N ALA A 378 1.76 22.62 30.84
CA ALA A 378 2.86 23.56 30.69
C ALA A 378 2.91 24.15 29.29
N LYS A 379 2.66 23.35 28.23
CA LYS A 379 2.54 23.86 26.86
C LYS A 379 1.40 24.88 26.73
N SER A 380 0.22 24.58 27.26
CA SER A 380 -0.93 25.50 27.16
C SER A 380 -0.62 26.83 27.86
N LYS A 381 -0.14 26.79 29.11
CA LYS A 381 0.27 28.00 29.85
C LYS A 381 1.37 28.77 29.12
N PHE A 382 2.37 28.06 28.62
CA PHE A 382 3.47 28.65 27.86
C PHE A 382 2.98 29.37 26.60
N LYS A 383 2.05 28.77 25.86
CA LYS A 383 1.44 29.38 24.68
C LYS A 383 0.58 30.59 25.04
N GLU A 384 -0.14 30.56 26.16
CA GLU A 384 -0.91 31.70 26.65
C GLU A 384 -0.02 32.88 27.05
N GLU A 385 1.10 32.64 27.73
CA GLU A 385 2.01 33.71 28.16
C GLU A 385 2.89 34.26 27.03
N THR A 386 3.37 33.41 26.12
CA THR A 386 4.37 33.80 25.12
C THR A 386 3.83 33.93 23.70
N GLY A 387 2.63 33.41 23.43
CA GLY A 387 2.06 33.30 22.08
C GLY A 387 2.73 32.24 21.19
N LEU A 388 3.78 31.57 21.66
CA LEU A 388 4.57 30.63 20.87
C LEU A 388 4.02 29.20 20.99
N ASP A 389 3.61 28.61 19.87
CA ASP A 389 3.13 27.23 19.83
C ASP A 389 4.28 26.23 19.63
N ILE A 390 4.71 25.61 20.74
CA ILE A 390 5.79 24.61 20.72
C ILE A 390 5.21 23.20 20.79
N SER A 391 5.93 22.20 20.25
CA SER A 391 5.56 20.80 20.40
C SER A 391 5.59 20.35 21.87
N VAL A 392 4.67 19.45 22.24
CA VAL A 392 4.62 18.87 23.60
C VAL A 392 5.91 18.12 23.94
N SER A 393 6.57 17.50 22.95
CA SER A 393 7.83 16.78 23.14
C SER A 393 8.99 17.70 23.52
N THR A 394 9.08 18.89 22.91
CA THR A 394 10.10 19.88 23.26
C THR A 394 9.88 20.41 24.67
N VAL A 395 8.63 20.72 25.05
CA VAL A 395 8.28 21.14 26.41
C VAL A 395 8.59 20.04 27.42
N SER A 396 8.25 18.78 27.12
CA SER A 396 8.56 17.63 27.98
C SER A 396 10.06 17.48 28.24
N THR A 397 10.87 17.60 27.18
CA THR A 397 12.33 17.51 27.27
C THR A 397 12.90 18.65 28.12
N ALA A 398 12.41 19.87 27.92
CA ALA A 398 12.83 21.04 28.67
C ALA A 398 12.47 20.94 30.16
N LEU A 399 11.23 20.54 30.49
CA LEU A 399 10.81 20.31 31.86
C LEU A 399 11.65 19.22 32.55
N THR A 400 12.01 18.15 31.83
CA THR A 400 12.86 17.09 32.37
C THR A 400 14.26 17.61 32.71
N LYS A 401 14.86 18.43 31.84
CA LYS A 401 16.16 19.06 32.10
C LYS A 401 16.08 20.04 33.27
N LEU A 402 15.08 20.93 33.28
CA LEU A 402 14.88 21.91 34.35
C LEU A 402 14.66 21.25 35.72
N ARG A 403 13.92 20.13 35.77
CA ARG A 403 13.76 19.35 37.01
C ARG A 403 15.10 18.81 37.53
N LYS A 404 15.93 18.24 36.66
CA LYS A 404 17.28 17.77 37.03
C LYS A 404 18.16 18.92 37.54
N GLU A 405 18.15 20.06 36.84
CA GLU A 405 18.90 21.26 37.28
C GLU A 405 18.43 21.80 38.63
N MET A 406 17.17 21.62 38.98
CA MET A 406 16.60 22.01 40.27
C MET A 406 16.77 20.95 41.37
N GLY A 407 17.48 19.84 41.11
CA GLY A 407 17.66 18.74 42.07
C GLY A 407 16.38 17.91 42.32
N LEU A 408 15.41 17.98 41.42
CA LEU A 408 14.16 17.22 41.47
C LEU A 408 14.35 15.88 40.77
N ASP A 409 15.14 14.98 41.35
CA ASP A 409 15.39 13.67 40.76
C ASP A 409 14.13 12.80 40.74
N TYR A 410 13.87 12.24 39.56
CA TYR A 410 12.66 11.46 39.25
C TYR A 410 12.49 10.22 40.13
N ASP A 411 13.59 9.70 40.67
CA ASP A 411 13.60 8.49 41.50
C ASP A 411 12.83 8.67 42.82
N ASN A 412 12.67 9.92 43.27
CA ASN A 412 11.85 10.26 44.45
C ASN A 412 10.40 10.70 44.10
N LEU A 413 10.10 10.91 42.81
CA LEU A 413 8.81 11.46 42.34
C LEU A 413 7.81 10.39 41.89
N ALA A 414 8.27 9.17 41.59
CA ALA A 414 7.40 8.07 41.14
C ALA A 414 6.20 7.78 42.09
N PRO A 415 6.32 7.84 43.43
CA PRO A 415 5.18 7.60 44.32
C PRO A 415 4.18 8.77 44.38
N ALA A 416 4.67 10.01 44.23
CA ALA A 416 3.85 11.22 44.37
C ALA A 416 3.02 11.53 43.11
N VAL A 417 3.58 11.26 41.92
CA VAL A 417 2.85 11.36 40.65
C VAL A 417 1.76 10.30 40.56
N ALA A 418 2.02 9.08 41.05
CA ALA A 418 1.00 8.03 41.18
C ALA A 418 -0.15 8.46 42.12
N LYS A 419 0.15 9.15 43.23
CA LYS A 419 -0.87 9.65 44.17
C LYS A 419 -1.71 10.82 43.61
N LYS A 420 -1.13 11.82 42.93
CA LYS A 420 -1.91 12.92 42.32
C LYS A 420 -2.75 12.45 41.13
N SER A 421 -2.20 11.59 40.27
CA SER A 421 -2.94 10.94 39.17
C SER A 421 -4.09 10.09 39.69
N ALA A 422 -3.87 9.32 40.76
CA ALA A 422 -4.92 8.54 41.39
C ALA A 422 -6.03 9.44 41.93
N ASN A 423 -5.71 10.59 42.54
CA ASN A 423 -6.71 11.44 43.20
C ASN A 423 -7.61 12.23 42.23
N THR A 424 -7.08 12.68 41.09
CA THR A 424 -7.92 13.29 40.04
C THR A 424 -8.70 12.24 39.26
N GLN A 425 -8.10 11.07 38.99
CA GLN A 425 -8.84 9.94 38.42
C GLN A 425 -9.93 9.44 39.36
N THR A 426 -9.75 9.41 40.68
CA THR A 426 -10.78 8.95 41.62
C THR A 426 -11.94 9.93 41.71
N LYS A 427 -11.68 11.25 41.72
CA LYS A 427 -12.75 12.27 41.69
C LYS A 427 -13.54 12.22 40.38
N LEU A 428 -12.85 12.11 39.25
CA LEU A 428 -13.47 12.00 37.93
C LEU A 428 -14.24 10.67 37.76
N LYS A 429 -13.69 9.56 38.27
CA LYS A 429 -14.39 8.28 38.35
C LYS A 429 -15.62 8.37 39.25
N GLY A 430 -15.56 9.11 40.36
CA GLY A 430 -16.68 9.30 41.27
C GLY A 430 -17.88 9.98 40.63
N LEU A 431 -17.66 11.12 39.96
CA LEU A 431 -18.72 11.83 39.22
C LEU A 431 -19.29 10.99 38.08
N TYR A 432 -18.40 10.34 37.32
CA TYR A 432 -18.79 9.46 36.22
C TYR A 432 -19.65 8.28 36.68
N LEU A 433 -19.24 7.59 37.76
CA LEU A 433 -19.99 6.48 38.34
C LEU A 433 -21.33 6.95 38.92
N SER A 434 -21.40 8.14 39.53
CA SER A 434 -22.64 8.71 40.05
C SER A 434 -23.66 8.99 38.95
N CYS A 435 -23.25 9.63 37.85
CA CYS A 435 -24.12 9.84 36.68
C CYS A 435 -24.61 8.50 36.12
N LEU A 436 -23.72 7.51 36.01
CA LEU A 436 -24.07 6.21 35.43
C LEU A 436 -25.05 5.42 36.33
N LYS A 437 -24.89 5.48 37.65
CA LYS A 437 -25.86 4.95 38.62
C LYS A 437 -27.24 5.63 38.48
N LYS A 438 -27.29 6.96 38.34
CA LYS A 438 -28.55 7.69 38.11
C LYS A 438 -29.26 7.23 36.83
N TYR A 439 -28.53 7.03 35.74
CA TYR A 439 -29.11 6.52 34.49
C TYR A 439 -29.66 5.11 34.64
N LEU A 440 -28.88 4.19 35.23
CA LEU A 440 -29.31 2.81 35.43
C LEU A 440 -30.51 2.69 36.40
N HIS A 441 -30.67 3.66 37.31
CA HIS A 441 -31.82 3.70 38.20
C HIS A 441 -33.10 4.17 37.50
N GLY A 442 -32.98 5.06 36.50
CA GLY A 442 -34.12 5.54 35.70
C GLY A 442 -34.53 4.58 34.59
N ASP A 443 -33.57 3.89 33.98
CA ASP A 443 -33.81 2.89 32.94
C ASP A 443 -32.74 1.78 33.01
N ASN A 444 -33.13 0.64 33.58
CA ASN A 444 -32.26 -0.54 33.73
C ASN A 444 -31.95 -1.23 32.39
N TYR A 445 -32.67 -0.92 31.31
CA TYR A 445 -32.48 -1.51 29.98
C TYR A 445 -31.62 -0.67 29.04
N THR A 446 -31.24 0.57 29.41
CA THR A 446 -30.40 1.43 28.55
C THR A 446 -29.12 0.70 28.13
N GLY A 447 -28.84 0.62 26.82
CA GLY A 447 -27.64 -0.03 26.31
C GLY A 447 -26.35 0.76 26.57
N PRO A 448 -25.17 0.13 26.59
CA PRO A 448 -23.89 0.82 26.83
C PRO A 448 -23.62 1.98 25.87
N THR A 449 -24.05 1.87 24.61
CA THR A 449 -23.87 2.92 23.60
C THR A 449 -24.70 4.15 23.91
N GLU A 450 -25.97 3.97 24.27
CA GLU A 450 -26.90 5.07 24.55
C GLU A 450 -26.54 5.76 25.87
N ALA A 451 -26.23 4.98 26.90
CA ALA A 451 -25.74 5.52 28.17
C ALA A 451 -24.44 6.31 27.98
N ASN A 452 -23.54 5.87 27.08
CA ASN A 452 -22.29 6.60 26.79
C ASN A 452 -22.55 7.94 26.09
N TYR A 453 -23.51 7.97 25.17
CA TYR A 453 -23.90 9.22 24.49
C TYR A 453 -24.45 10.24 25.50
N LYS A 454 -25.41 9.81 26.34
CA LYS A 454 -26.00 10.66 27.39
C LYS A 454 -24.98 11.12 28.43
N ASN A 455 -24.05 10.24 28.82
CA ASN A 455 -22.97 10.59 29.77
C ASN A 455 -21.98 11.60 29.17
N LYS A 456 -21.66 11.49 27.88
CA LYS A 456 -20.77 12.42 27.18
C LYS A 456 -21.32 13.85 27.18
N GLU A 457 -22.63 14.02 27.05
CA GLU A 457 -23.28 15.33 27.14
C GLU A 457 -23.17 15.95 28.55
N GLN A 458 -23.19 15.13 29.60
CA GLN A 458 -23.17 15.62 30.98
C GLN A 458 -21.75 15.84 31.55
N VAL A 459 -20.80 14.96 31.25
CA VAL A 459 -19.49 14.92 31.93
C VAL A 459 -18.34 15.36 31.00
N SER A 460 -18.61 15.60 29.71
CA SER A 460 -17.60 15.94 28.68
C SER A 460 -16.40 14.98 28.62
N LEU A 461 -16.54 13.79 29.19
CA LEU A 461 -15.47 12.79 29.29
C LEU A 461 -15.62 11.75 28.17
N VAL A 462 -14.56 11.58 27.38
CA VAL A 462 -14.53 10.57 26.31
C VAL A 462 -13.88 9.30 26.84
N ILE A 463 -14.70 8.31 27.18
CA ILE A 463 -14.25 6.96 27.57
C ILE A 463 -14.44 6.01 26.39
N SER A 464 -13.53 5.06 26.21
CA SER A 464 -13.71 3.99 25.23
C SER A 464 -14.97 3.16 25.55
N LEU A 465 -15.72 2.77 24.51
CA LEU A 465 -16.97 2.03 24.67
C LEU A 465 -16.78 0.69 25.41
N SER A 466 -15.61 0.05 25.28
CA SER A 466 -15.27 -1.18 26.00
C SER A 466 -15.17 -0.97 27.51
N THR A 467 -14.45 0.07 27.94
CA THR A 467 -14.33 0.45 29.35
C THR A 467 -15.68 0.88 29.92
N PHE A 468 -16.45 1.65 29.14
CA PHE A 468 -17.82 2.04 29.50
C PHE A 468 -18.72 0.82 29.72
N SER A 469 -18.70 -0.13 28.80
CA SER A 469 -19.51 -1.36 28.86
C SER A 469 -19.17 -2.22 30.08
N ASN A 470 -17.88 -2.38 30.40
CA ASN A 470 -17.46 -3.12 31.59
C ASN A 470 -17.89 -2.42 32.88
N THR A 471 -17.81 -1.09 32.92
CA THR A 471 -18.23 -0.31 34.09
C THR A 471 -19.74 -0.41 34.32
N MET A 472 -20.54 -0.28 33.25
CA MET A 472 -21.99 -0.54 33.30
C MET A 472 -22.32 -1.94 33.82
N ARG A 473 -21.61 -2.96 33.32
CA ARG A 473 -21.81 -4.35 33.77
C ARG A 473 -21.56 -4.46 35.26
N ASN A 474 -20.44 -3.96 35.75
CA ASN A 474 -20.11 -4.02 37.18
C ASN A 474 -21.11 -3.25 38.04
N LEU A 475 -21.55 -2.07 37.60
CA LEU A 475 -22.55 -1.28 38.31
C LEU A 475 -23.91 -1.98 38.38
N ARG A 476 -24.33 -2.69 37.33
CA ARG A 476 -25.54 -3.51 37.37
C ARG A 476 -25.43 -4.65 38.37
N LYS A 477 -24.26 -5.28 38.49
CA LYS A 477 -24.00 -6.30 39.51
C LYS A 477 -24.07 -5.71 40.91
N GLU A 478 -23.44 -4.56 41.13
CA GLU A 478 -23.43 -3.86 42.42
C GLU A 478 -24.83 -3.42 42.87
N MET A 479 -25.73 -3.17 41.91
CA MET A 479 -27.11 -2.74 42.16
C MET A 479 -28.13 -3.89 42.14
N ASP A 480 -27.67 -5.15 42.12
CA ASP A 480 -28.52 -6.35 42.02
C ASP A 480 -29.49 -6.33 40.82
N LEU A 481 -29.09 -5.68 39.71
CA LEU A 481 -29.83 -5.63 38.45
C LEU A 481 -29.53 -6.83 37.54
N GLU A 482 -28.95 -7.93 38.07
CA GLU A 482 -28.49 -9.10 37.32
C GLU A 482 -29.63 -9.88 36.60
N HIS A 483 -30.90 -9.57 36.86
CA HIS A 483 -32.02 -10.14 36.09
C HIS A 483 -32.15 -9.57 34.67
N ALA A 484 -31.50 -8.46 34.35
CA ALA A 484 -31.39 -7.93 32.99
C ALA A 484 -30.16 -8.47 32.25
N ASP A 485 -29.89 -9.76 32.44
CA ASP A 485 -28.77 -10.47 31.82
C ASP A 485 -28.99 -10.48 30.29
N LEU A 486 -28.45 -9.47 29.61
CA LEU A 486 -28.20 -9.46 28.17
C LEU A 486 -27.13 -10.51 27.88
N LYS A 487 -27.45 -11.80 28.11
CA LYS A 487 -26.67 -12.91 27.59
C LYS A 487 -26.62 -12.72 26.08
N SER A 488 -25.42 -12.42 25.60
CA SER A 488 -25.12 -12.12 24.20
C SER A 488 -25.36 -13.29 23.25
N THR A 489 -25.95 -14.39 23.71
CA THR A 489 -26.42 -15.51 22.90
C THR A 489 -27.74 -15.21 22.21
N GLU A 490 -28.60 -14.34 22.76
CA GLU A 490 -29.86 -13.94 22.09
C GLU A 490 -29.75 -12.64 21.28
N ALA A 491 -28.77 -11.79 21.58
CA ALA A 491 -28.53 -10.55 20.83
C ALA A 491 -27.95 -10.78 19.40
N LYS A 492 -27.41 -11.96 19.09
CA LYS A 492 -27.11 -12.36 17.70
C LYS A 492 -28.33 -12.93 16.96
N GLY A 493 -29.38 -13.33 17.68
CA GLY A 493 -30.65 -13.76 17.09
C GLY A 493 -31.60 -12.59 16.80
N VAL A 494 -31.61 -11.55 17.64
CA VAL A 494 -32.60 -10.46 17.55
C VAL A 494 -32.14 -9.26 16.71
N ALA A 495 -30.83 -9.07 16.49
CA ALA A 495 -30.35 -8.10 15.49
C ALA A 495 -30.62 -8.56 14.04
N ASN A 496 -30.98 -9.83 13.83
CA ASN A 496 -31.31 -10.39 12.51
C ASN A 496 -32.81 -10.57 12.27
N THR A 497 -33.67 -10.25 13.25
CA THR A 497 -35.15 -10.25 13.07
C THR A 497 -35.73 -8.87 12.78
N ARG A 498 -34.98 -7.77 13.00
CA ARG A 498 -35.45 -6.40 12.71
C ARG A 498 -35.41 -5.96 11.24
N SER A 499 -34.99 -6.82 10.31
CA SER A 499 -35.03 -6.49 8.87
C SER A 499 -35.61 -7.61 8.02
N LYS A 500 -36.64 -8.30 8.50
CA LYS A 500 -37.46 -9.16 7.63
C LYS A 500 -38.59 -8.31 7.07
N LEU A 501 -38.67 -8.25 5.74
CA LEU A 501 -39.85 -7.70 5.07
C LEU A 501 -41.04 -8.61 5.42
N ASN A 502 -42.09 -8.05 5.98
CA ASN A 502 -43.34 -8.78 6.21
C ASN A 502 -44.09 -8.90 4.86
N THR A 503 -45.25 -9.57 4.89
CA THR A 503 -46.05 -9.81 3.68
C THR A 503 -46.48 -8.51 2.99
N SER A 504 -46.89 -7.49 3.75
CA SER A 504 -47.31 -6.20 3.19
C SER A 504 -46.16 -5.46 2.49
N HIS A 505 -44.94 -5.50 3.04
CA HIS A 505 -43.78 -4.91 2.37
C HIS A 505 -43.41 -5.65 1.08
N LEU A 506 -43.56 -6.98 1.04
CA LEU A 506 -43.31 -7.78 -0.15
C LEU A 506 -44.35 -7.51 -1.24
N GLU A 507 -45.61 -7.37 -0.85
CA GLU A 507 -46.70 -7.03 -1.77
C GLU A 507 -46.54 -5.63 -2.37
N PHE A 508 -46.15 -4.64 -1.55
CA PHE A 508 -45.79 -3.31 -2.03
C PHE A 508 -44.61 -3.34 -3.03
N LEU A 509 -43.54 -4.09 -2.74
CA LEU A 509 -42.45 -4.28 -3.68
C LEU A 509 -42.89 -4.98 -4.98
N LYS A 510 -43.84 -5.92 -4.91
CA LYS A 510 -44.42 -6.58 -6.09
C LYS A 510 -45.21 -5.59 -6.94
N ASN A 511 -45.95 -4.67 -6.33
CA ASN A 511 -46.68 -3.62 -7.04
C ASN A 511 -45.73 -2.62 -7.71
N ILE A 512 -44.71 -2.14 -7.00
CA ILE A 512 -43.70 -1.24 -7.61
C ILE A 512 -43.01 -1.91 -8.79
N LEU A 513 -42.69 -3.20 -8.70
CA LEU A 513 -42.05 -3.94 -9.80
C LEU A 513 -42.97 -4.17 -11.02
N LYS A 514 -44.29 -4.15 -10.83
CA LYS A 514 -45.26 -4.18 -11.92
C LYS A 514 -45.34 -2.83 -12.65
N GLU A 515 -45.18 -1.73 -11.91
CA GLU A 515 -45.14 -0.38 -12.48
C GLU A 515 -43.80 -0.08 -13.18
N ASP A 516 -42.69 -0.50 -12.59
CA ASP A 516 -41.34 -0.30 -13.12
C ASP A 516 -40.46 -1.55 -12.93
N VAL A 517 -40.32 -2.32 -14.01
CA VAL A 517 -39.53 -3.55 -14.06
C VAL A 517 -38.03 -3.29 -13.82
N LEU A 518 -37.54 -2.07 -14.07
CA LEU A 518 -36.12 -1.72 -13.99
C LEU A 518 -35.70 -1.14 -12.63
N ILE A 519 -36.63 -0.97 -11.68
CA ILE A 519 -36.32 -0.37 -10.40
C ILE A 519 -35.15 -1.08 -9.68
N GLY A 520 -34.17 -0.27 -9.25
CA GLY A 520 -32.99 -0.74 -8.55
C GLY A 520 -33.24 -0.93 -7.04
N PRO A 521 -32.44 -1.77 -6.34
CA PRO A 521 -32.63 -2.00 -4.91
C PRO A 521 -32.44 -0.76 -4.02
N THR A 522 -31.68 0.24 -4.49
CA THR A 522 -31.51 1.52 -3.79
C THR A 522 -32.80 2.34 -3.81
N GLU A 523 -33.44 2.42 -4.97
CA GLU A 523 -34.67 3.19 -5.15
C GLU A 523 -35.84 2.51 -4.45
N ALA A 524 -35.99 1.20 -4.63
CA ALA A 524 -37.01 0.42 -3.92
C ALA A 524 -36.89 0.52 -2.38
N LYS A 525 -35.65 0.61 -1.86
CA LYS A 525 -35.40 0.89 -0.45
C LYS A 525 -35.87 2.29 -0.05
N GLY A 526 -35.66 3.30 -0.90
CA GLY A 526 -36.15 4.66 -0.70
C GLY A 526 -37.67 4.67 -0.58
N ARG A 527 -38.38 4.06 -1.52
CA ARG A 527 -39.86 3.97 -1.52
C ARG A 527 -40.41 3.20 -0.31
N LEU A 528 -39.76 2.12 0.12
CA LEU A 528 -40.13 1.41 1.35
C LEU A 528 -39.95 2.27 2.61
N LYS A 529 -38.91 3.11 2.64
CA LYS A 529 -38.68 4.04 3.76
C LYS A 529 -39.73 5.16 3.78
N GLU A 530 -40.12 5.67 2.61
CA GLU A 530 -41.15 6.70 2.49
C GLU A 530 -42.53 6.17 2.89
N GLU A 531 -42.93 5.01 2.37
CA GLU A 531 -44.28 4.46 2.60
C GLU A 531 -44.46 3.87 4.00
N PHE A 532 -43.47 3.13 4.52
CA PHE A 532 -43.59 2.38 5.77
C PHE A 532 -42.73 2.91 6.91
N SER A 533 -41.99 4.01 6.72
CA SER A 533 -40.97 4.51 7.68
C SER A 533 -39.95 3.42 8.06
N LEU A 534 -39.71 2.46 7.16
CA LEU A 534 -38.97 1.24 7.45
C LEU A 534 -37.51 1.33 7.00
N GLU A 535 -36.57 1.25 7.96
CA GLU A 535 -35.14 1.18 7.63
C GLU A 535 -34.69 -0.27 7.38
N VAL A 536 -34.68 -0.66 6.10
CA VAL A 536 -34.23 -1.99 5.66
C VAL A 536 -32.79 -1.95 5.13
N SER A 537 -32.03 -3.02 5.35
CA SER A 537 -30.71 -3.18 4.73
C SER A 537 -30.83 -3.28 3.20
N TYR A 538 -29.85 -2.74 2.47
CA TYR A 538 -29.81 -2.82 1.00
C TYR A 538 -29.82 -4.27 0.49
N SER A 539 -29.11 -5.17 1.18
CA SER A 539 -29.07 -6.60 0.84
C SER A 539 -30.45 -7.26 0.94
N THR A 540 -31.23 -6.96 1.98
CA THR A 540 -32.57 -7.53 2.15
C THR A 540 -33.51 -7.13 1.01
N VAL A 541 -33.51 -5.84 0.64
CA VAL A 541 -34.35 -5.32 -0.45
C VAL A 541 -33.93 -5.94 -1.79
N ARG A 542 -32.61 -6.05 -2.03
CA ARG A 542 -32.08 -6.70 -3.23
C ARG A 542 -32.53 -8.15 -3.35
N ASP A 543 -32.41 -8.93 -2.27
CA ASP A 543 -32.77 -10.35 -2.28
C ASP A 543 -34.28 -10.54 -2.49
N ALA A 544 -35.12 -9.68 -1.90
CA ALA A 544 -36.56 -9.69 -2.11
C ALA A 544 -36.95 -9.35 -3.56
N ILE A 545 -36.35 -8.33 -4.16
CA ILE A 545 -36.57 -7.97 -5.57
C ILE A 545 -36.19 -9.13 -6.49
N ILE A 546 -35.05 -9.79 -6.25
CA ILE A 546 -34.63 -10.95 -7.05
C ILE A 546 -35.65 -12.09 -6.94
N LYS A 547 -36.21 -12.32 -5.75
CA LYS A 547 -37.23 -13.34 -5.53
C LYS A 547 -38.53 -13.00 -6.27
N ILE A 548 -39.05 -11.79 -6.10
CA ILE A 548 -40.28 -11.33 -6.74
C ILE A 548 -40.14 -11.33 -8.27
N LYS A 549 -39.00 -10.91 -8.82
CA LYS A 549 -38.74 -10.97 -10.28
C LYS A 549 -38.78 -12.40 -10.82
N LYS A 550 -38.34 -13.40 -10.05
CA LYS A 550 -38.44 -14.81 -10.47
C LYS A 550 -39.88 -15.30 -10.46
N GLU A 551 -40.66 -14.90 -9.45
CA GLU A 551 -42.09 -15.23 -9.35
C GLU A 551 -42.87 -14.61 -10.51
N LEU A 552 -42.63 -13.34 -10.84
CA LEU A 552 -43.29 -12.63 -11.96
C LEU A 552 -42.94 -13.17 -13.36
N VAL A 553 -41.81 -13.88 -13.53
CA VAL A 553 -41.45 -14.54 -14.80
C VAL A 553 -42.10 -15.93 -14.92
N SER A 554 -42.57 -16.48 -13.79
CA SER A 554 -43.19 -17.81 -13.73
C SER A 554 -44.73 -17.76 -13.79
N GLU A 555 -45.32 -16.58 -13.56
CA GLU A 555 -46.72 -16.24 -13.84
C GLU A 555 -46.88 -15.87 -15.31
#